data_AF-A0A371DMB8-F1
#
_entry.id   AF-A0A371DMB8-F1
#
_cell.length_a   1.000
_cell.length_b   1.000
_cell.length_c   1.000
_cell.angle_alpha   90.00
_cell.angle_beta   90.00
_cell.angle_gamma   90.00
#
_symmetry.space_group_name_H-M   'P 1'
#
loop_
_entity.id
_entity.type
_entity.pdbx_description
1 polymer ?
#
loop_
_entity_poly.entity_id
_entity_poly.type
_entity_poly.pdbx_seq_one_letter_code
_entity_poly.pdbx_strand_id
1 'polypeptide(L)'
;MSHTLKRKADDLDDSDEEEPTLGRQVLPVANLPDTFDGVPMDGFQYLFTVRRDSRRLPHVTRVANPYELPEVPAEVPVAGTSDSKAILPSEEWRETFLRRFKNFRKNSTQPTIHIHIPNSSSKMMPDRKERDLWWAFFAGRPESEWNPPKKPKQPKPTRWQQRNMKKGLAVREEAPEDTVLPYDVSDAASESSGALTLTAAPSTISTGLPLVSAPAHGTSYTTQAPPYATGAGPLAEDVEIPLVYLPREPTPGLLQHIDHRYALHLLMYFGHWIDRRLEEGSLPYTDITQSHGRWIFSLLSRVDDWISGDETSLLRGLARGCMGLMAESRRRPVPADAPKPGDATELIDERSCWMIITAITGLWGQTDLWADAESMLSSVELEGREPAVV
;
A
#
# COMPACT_ATOMS: atom_id res chain seq x y z
N MET A 1 -21.92 25.18 69.19
CA MET A 1 -20.75 25.00 68.32
C MET A 1 -21.19 24.15 67.15
N SER A 2 -21.18 24.74 65.95
CA SER A 2 -21.75 24.17 64.72
C SER A 2 -20.80 23.17 64.07
N HIS A 3 -21.28 21.97 63.79
CA HIS A 3 -20.62 21.02 62.88
C HIS A 3 -21.31 21.09 61.51
N THR A 4 -20.58 21.61 60.52
CA THR A 4 -20.94 21.53 59.11
C THR A 4 -20.51 20.18 58.55
N LEU A 5 -21.48 19.31 58.27
CA LEU A 5 -21.27 18.01 57.63
C LEU A 5 -21.32 18.16 56.09
N LYS A 6 -20.25 17.65 55.47
CA LYS A 6 -20.06 17.27 54.06
C LYS A 6 -21.37 16.83 53.37
N ARG A 7 -21.73 17.49 52.27
CA ARG A 7 -22.62 16.93 51.25
C ARG A 7 -21.81 15.98 50.38
N LYS A 8 -22.21 14.70 50.36
CA LYS A 8 -21.78 13.67 49.43
C LYS A 8 -22.65 13.85 48.19
N ALA A 9 -22.04 14.23 47.07
CA ALA A 9 -22.69 14.16 45.76
C ALA A 9 -22.70 12.68 45.38
N ASP A 10 -23.90 12.12 45.27
CA ASP A 10 -24.14 10.74 44.82
C ASP A 10 -24.12 10.75 43.29
N ASP A 11 -23.45 9.75 42.72
CA ASP A 11 -23.37 9.45 41.30
C ASP A 11 -24.78 9.32 40.69
N LEU A 12 -25.10 10.21 39.75
CA LEU A 12 -26.14 10.01 38.76
C LEU A 12 -25.44 9.88 37.41
N ASP A 13 -24.82 8.72 37.21
CA ASP A 13 -24.37 8.26 35.90
C ASP A 13 -25.51 7.42 35.30
N ASP A 14 -26.58 8.12 34.87
CA ASP A 14 -27.70 7.55 34.11
C ASP A 14 -27.25 7.49 32.64
N SER A 15 -26.36 6.52 32.37
CA SER A 15 -25.83 6.26 31.04
C SER A 15 -26.86 5.48 30.21
N ASP A 16 -27.70 6.24 29.51
CA ASP A 16 -28.74 5.79 28.56
C ASP A 16 -28.18 5.10 27.28
N GLU A 17 -26.89 4.72 27.29
CA GLU A 17 -26.17 4.15 26.15
C GLU A 17 -25.93 2.63 26.29
N GLU A 18 -26.73 1.95 27.12
CA GLU A 18 -26.67 0.51 27.26
C GLU A 18 -27.35 -0.16 26.07
N GLU A 19 -26.57 -0.30 24.98
CA GLU A 19 -26.88 -1.05 23.77
C GLU A 19 -27.66 -2.33 24.13
N PRO A 20 -28.82 -2.61 23.50
CA PRO A 20 -29.67 -3.73 23.90
C PRO A 20 -28.92 -5.05 23.77
N THR A 21 -28.28 -5.50 24.85
CA THR A 21 -27.57 -6.78 24.83
C THR A 21 -28.60 -7.86 24.55
N LEU A 22 -28.42 -8.60 23.45
CA LEU A 22 -29.31 -9.68 23.02
C LEU A 22 -29.64 -10.56 24.24
N GLY A 23 -30.88 -10.49 24.73
CA GLY A 23 -31.33 -11.23 25.91
C GLY A 23 -31.83 -10.40 27.10
N ARG A 24 -31.76 -9.05 27.07
CA ARG A 24 -32.41 -8.24 28.12
C ARG A 24 -33.93 -8.32 28.04
N GLN A 25 -34.55 -8.35 29.22
CA GLN A 25 -36.00 -8.39 29.36
C GLN A 25 -36.62 -7.06 28.94
N VAL A 26 -37.33 -7.04 27.81
CA VAL A 26 -37.98 -5.83 27.29
C VAL A 26 -39.44 -5.70 27.76
N LEU A 27 -40.07 -6.83 28.13
CA LEU A 27 -41.47 -6.87 28.57
C LEU A 27 -41.57 -7.23 30.06
N PRO A 28 -42.50 -6.62 30.82
CA PRO A 28 -42.77 -7.02 32.19
C PRO A 28 -43.19 -8.49 32.23
N VAL A 29 -42.84 -9.19 33.31
CA VAL A 29 -43.24 -10.58 33.53
C VAL A 29 -43.84 -10.70 34.92
N ALA A 30 -44.95 -11.43 35.03
CA ALA A 30 -45.62 -11.63 36.31
C ALA A 30 -44.72 -12.41 37.27
N ASN A 31 -44.79 -12.08 38.57
CA ASN A 31 -44.09 -12.83 39.62
C ASN A 31 -45.05 -13.88 40.22
N LEU A 32 -45.20 -15.01 39.53
CA LEU A 32 -46.04 -16.12 39.98
C LEU A 32 -45.20 -17.18 40.70
N PRO A 33 -45.82 -18.03 41.55
CA PRO A 33 -45.14 -19.19 42.14
C PRO A 33 -44.72 -20.20 41.07
N ASP A 34 -43.59 -20.87 41.25
CA ASP A 34 -43.10 -21.90 40.32
C ASP A 34 -44.09 -23.07 40.12
N THR A 35 -44.93 -23.32 41.13
CA THR A 35 -45.99 -24.33 41.15
C THR A 35 -47.28 -23.91 40.44
N PHE A 36 -47.34 -22.73 39.83
CA PHE A 36 -48.54 -22.26 39.14
C PHE A 36 -48.92 -23.19 37.96
N ASP A 37 -50.10 -23.79 38.02
CA ASP A 37 -50.64 -24.76 37.07
C ASP A 37 -51.95 -24.28 36.39
N GLY A 38 -52.37 -23.04 36.68
CA GLY A 38 -53.54 -22.41 36.08
C GLY A 38 -53.34 -21.96 34.63
N VAL A 39 -54.44 -21.64 33.97
CA VAL A 39 -54.43 -21.03 32.62
C VAL A 39 -54.02 -19.56 32.75
N PRO A 40 -53.00 -19.07 32.00
CA PRO A 40 -52.62 -17.66 32.03
C PRO A 40 -53.78 -16.76 31.60
N MET A 41 -54.12 -15.77 32.43
CA MET A 41 -55.25 -14.86 32.16
C MET A 41 -54.82 -13.55 31.50
N ASP A 42 -53.53 -13.24 31.51
CA ASP A 42 -52.95 -12.03 30.91
C ASP A 42 -51.61 -12.34 30.19
N GLY A 43 -51.06 -11.33 29.51
CA GLY A 43 -49.79 -11.46 28.80
C GLY A 43 -48.57 -11.62 29.72
N PHE A 44 -48.62 -11.10 30.96
CA PHE A 44 -47.51 -11.16 31.90
C PHE A 44 -47.34 -12.55 32.51
N GLN A 45 -48.45 -13.20 32.86
CA GLN A 45 -48.53 -14.59 33.31
C GLN A 45 -48.15 -15.55 32.18
N TYR A 46 -48.57 -15.25 30.95
CA TYR A 46 -48.15 -16.02 29.79
C TYR A 46 -46.63 -16.00 29.62
N LEU A 47 -45.99 -14.82 29.63
CA LEU A 47 -44.53 -14.73 29.55
C LEU A 47 -43.81 -15.42 30.72
N PHE A 48 -44.38 -15.42 31.92
CA PHE A 48 -43.85 -16.19 33.05
C PHE A 48 -43.86 -17.70 32.74
N THR A 49 -44.99 -18.24 32.27
CA THR A 49 -45.09 -19.67 31.91
C THR A 49 -44.13 -20.04 30.78
N VAL A 50 -44.05 -19.22 29.71
CA VAL A 50 -43.12 -19.44 28.59
C VAL A 50 -41.67 -19.44 29.06
N ARG A 51 -41.27 -18.53 29.96
CA ARG A 51 -39.90 -18.51 30.50
C ARG A 51 -39.59 -19.70 31.39
N ARG A 52 -40.55 -20.12 32.21
CA ARG A 52 -40.42 -21.33 33.02
C ARG A 52 -40.20 -22.55 32.14
N ASP A 53 -40.98 -22.66 31.06
CA ASP A 53 -40.92 -23.79 30.15
C ASP A 53 -39.67 -23.72 29.26
N SER A 54 -39.26 -22.54 28.80
CA SER A 54 -38.03 -22.36 28.03
C SER A 54 -36.77 -22.70 28.83
N ARG A 55 -36.76 -22.46 30.15
CA ARG A 55 -35.66 -22.90 31.04
C ARG A 55 -35.55 -24.42 31.15
N ARG A 56 -36.63 -25.15 30.86
CA ARG A 56 -36.64 -26.62 30.84
C ARG A 56 -36.15 -27.17 29.50
N LEU A 57 -36.09 -26.34 28.46
CA LEU A 57 -35.59 -26.72 27.15
C LEU A 57 -34.06 -26.52 27.07
N PRO A 58 -33.35 -27.37 26.31
CA PRO A 58 -31.93 -27.15 26.01
C PRO A 58 -31.73 -25.82 25.27
N HIS A 59 -30.73 -25.04 25.68
CA HIS A 59 -30.44 -23.72 25.09
C HIS A 59 -29.95 -23.82 23.63
N VAL A 60 -29.25 -24.90 23.31
CA VAL A 60 -28.77 -25.21 21.97
C VAL A 60 -29.03 -26.69 21.72
N THR A 61 -29.74 -26.99 20.65
CA THR A 61 -29.91 -28.35 20.14
C THR A 61 -29.11 -28.50 18.86
N ARG A 62 -28.23 -29.50 18.80
CA ARG A 62 -27.58 -29.91 17.56
C ARG A 62 -28.21 -31.22 17.11
N VAL A 63 -28.73 -31.23 15.90
CA VAL A 63 -29.22 -32.44 15.24
C VAL A 63 -28.12 -32.92 14.29
N ALA A 64 -27.81 -34.21 14.33
CA ALA A 64 -26.84 -34.82 13.42
C ALA A 64 -27.33 -34.64 11.98
N ASN A 65 -26.44 -34.19 11.08
CA ASN A 65 -26.80 -34.00 9.69
C ASN A 65 -26.85 -35.38 8.99
N PRO A 66 -28.02 -35.84 8.51
CA PRO A 66 -28.13 -37.15 7.84
C PRO A 66 -27.38 -37.19 6.49
N TYR A 67 -26.94 -36.05 5.97
CA TYR A 67 -26.14 -35.91 4.75
C TYR A 67 -24.67 -35.59 5.03
N GLU A 68 -24.19 -35.78 6.26
CA GLU A 68 -22.77 -35.70 6.59
C GLU A 68 -22.05 -36.86 5.89
N LEU A 69 -21.61 -36.61 4.66
CA LEU A 69 -20.75 -37.54 3.93
C LEU A 69 -19.46 -37.69 4.75
N PRO A 70 -18.93 -38.91 4.91
CA PRO A 70 -17.64 -39.12 5.56
C PRO A 70 -16.63 -38.16 4.93
N GLU A 71 -16.04 -37.31 5.76
CA GLU A 71 -15.01 -36.38 5.34
C GLU A 71 -13.90 -37.24 4.72
N VAL A 72 -13.82 -37.25 3.39
CA VAL A 72 -12.72 -37.91 2.69
C VAL A 72 -11.48 -37.22 3.25
N PRO A 73 -10.58 -37.94 3.93
CA PRO A 73 -9.40 -37.32 4.49
C PRO A 73 -8.72 -36.60 3.34
N ALA A 74 -8.67 -35.27 3.40
CA ALA A 74 -7.92 -34.48 2.45
C ALA A 74 -6.54 -35.13 2.39
N GLU A 75 -6.13 -35.55 1.19
CA GLU A 75 -4.86 -36.24 1.00
C GLU A 75 -3.79 -35.45 1.72
N VAL A 76 -3.26 -36.05 2.80
CA VAL A 76 -2.15 -35.46 3.55
C VAL A 76 -1.06 -35.27 2.51
N PRO A 77 -0.55 -34.05 2.28
CA PRO A 77 0.49 -33.86 1.29
C PRO A 77 1.63 -34.78 1.67
N VAL A 78 1.85 -35.82 0.85
CA VAL A 78 2.97 -36.74 1.03
C VAL A 78 4.19 -35.85 0.97
N ALA A 79 4.89 -35.72 2.10
CA ALA A 79 6.06 -34.86 2.22
C ALA A 79 7.05 -35.23 1.12
N GLY A 80 7.03 -34.44 0.05
CA GLY A 80 7.88 -34.62 -1.11
C GLY A 80 9.33 -34.54 -0.67
N THR A 81 10.07 -35.59 -0.98
CA THR A 81 11.48 -35.74 -0.70
C THR A 81 12.28 -34.58 -1.31
N SER A 82 12.79 -33.72 -0.41
CA SER A 82 14.02 -32.90 -0.45
C SER A 82 14.38 -31.96 -1.61
N ASP A 83 13.73 -31.96 -2.77
CA ASP A 83 14.17 -31.12 -3.90
C ASP A 83 13.48 -29.76 -4.02
N SER A 84 12.40 -29.50 -3.27
CA SER A 84 11.71 -28.20 -3.22
C SER A 84 12.55 -27.07 -2.57
N LYS A 85 13.66 -27.41 -1.90
CA LYS A 85 14.54 -26.44 -1.22
C LYS A 85 15.30 -25.51 -2.17
N ALA A 86 15.32 -25.78 -3.48
CA ALA A 86 16.01 -24.95 -4.45
C ALA A 86 15.20 -23.72 -4.90
N ILE A 87 13.87 -23.75 -4.76
CA ILE A 87 12.98 -22.74 -5.34
C ILE A 87 12.91 -21.49 -4.48
N LEU A 88 12.87 -21.67 -3.16
CA LEU A 88 12.74 -20.59 -2.18
C LEU A 88 14.09 -20.16 -1.58
N PRO A 89 14.24 -18.89 -1.16
CA PRO A 89 15.37 -18.47 -0.35
C PRO A 89 15.42 -19.23 0.98
N SER A 90 16.64 -19.54 1.44
CA SER A 90 16.83 -20.22 2.73
C SER A 90 16.27 -19.43 3.90
N GLU A 91 15.80 -20.12 4.94
CA GLU A 91 15.29 -19.49 6.16
C GLU A 91 16.32 -18.55 6.82
N GLU A 92 17.58 -18.99 6.92
CA GLU A 92 18.68 -18.16 7.45
C GLU A 92 18.87 -16.86 6.67
N TRP A 93 18.74 -16.92 5.33
CA TRP A 93 18.81 -15.73 4.49
C TRP A 93 17.63 -14.80 4.76
N ARG A 94 16.41 -15.35 4.84
CA ARG A 94 15.17 -14.59 5.11
C ARG A 94 15.25 -13.87 6.45
N GLU A 95 15.66 -14.57 7.51
CA GLU A 95 15.86 -13.97 8.85
C GLU A 95 16.92 -12.89 8.86
N THR A 96 18.08 -13.16 8.23
CA THR A 96 19.19 -12.21 8.15
C THR A 96 18.79 -10.96 7.39
N PHE A 97 18.09 -11.12 6.27
CA PHE A 97 17.54 -10.03 5.48
C PHE A 97 16.55 -9.21 6.29
N LEU A 98 15.55 -9.84 6.92
CA LEU A 98 14.54 -9.15 7.72
C LEU A 98 15.14 -8.34 8.87
N ARG A 99 16.12 -8.90 9.58
CA ARG A 99 16.85 -8.19 10.63
C ARG A 99 17.55 -6.94 10.07
N ARG A 100 18.23 -7.08 8.93
CA ARG A 100 18.91 -5.95 8.26
C ARG A 100 17.91 -4.91 7.74
N PHE A 101 16.78 -5.35 7.19
CA PHE A 101 15.74 -4.47 6.67
C PHE A 101 15.04 -3.68 7.79
N LYS A 102 14.75 -4.31 8.94
CA LYS A 102 14.26 -3.61 10.14
C LYS A 102 15.24 -2.53 10.61
N ASN A 103 16.54 -2.83 10.61
CA ASN A 103 17.58 -1.84 10.93
C ASN A 103 17.65 -0.72 9.89
N PHE A 104 17.53 -1.05 8.60
CA PHE A 104 17.45 -0.08 7.52
C PHE A 104 16.26 0.86 7.69
N ARG A 105 15.06 0.35 8.00
CA ARG A 105 13.86 1.16 8.29
C ARG A 105 14.10 2.16 9.43
N LYS A 106 14.65 1.68 10.54
CA LYS A 106 15.02 2.53 11.70
C LYS A 106 15.99 3.63 11.31
N ASN A 107 17.04 3.29 10.55
CA ASN A 107 18.04 4.26 10.12
C ASN A 107 17.49 5.25 9.08
N SER A 108 16.62 4.80 8.17
CA SER A 108 16.02 5.66 7.14
C SER A 108 15.06 6.72 7.70
N THR A 109 14.48 6.44 8.87
CA THR A 109 13.54 7.36 9.54
C THR A 109 14.26 8.34 10.46
N GLN A 110 15.50 8.05 10.87
CA GLN A 110 16.25 8.95 11.74
C GLN A 110 16.63 10.23 10.98
N PRO A 111 16.23 11.42 11.46
CA PRO A 111 16.72 12.67 10.92
C PRO A 111 18.22 12.73 11.20
N THR A 112 19.05 12.70 10.16
CA THR A 112 20.48 12.89 10.30
C THR A 112 20.74 14.26 10.94
N ILE A 113 21.65 14.31 11.91
CA ILE A 113 21.89 15.46 12.82
C ILE A 113 22.33 16.74 12.06
N HIS A 114 22.62 16.65 10.76
CA HIS A 114 23.13 17.74 9.93
C HIS A 114 22.32 17.93 8.63
N ILE A 115 20.99 17.95 8.70
CA ILE A 115 20.15 18.17 7.52
C ILE A 115 20.05 19.68 7.22
N HIS A 116 20.75 20.11 6.16
CA HIS A 116 20.40 21.32 5.42
C HIS A 116 18.90 21.25 5.09
N ILE A 117 18.11 22.21 5.57
CA ILE A 117 16.72 22.36 5.16
C ILE A 117 16.73 22.64 3.65
N PRO A 118 16.24 21.72 2.80
CA PRO A 118 16.23 21.96 1.37
C PRO A 118 15.29 23.13 1.07
N ASN A 119 15.75 24.05 0.23
CA ASN A 119 14.99 25.20 -0.21
C ASN A 119 13.76 24.72 -1.00
N SER A 120 12.57 24.78 -0.40
CA SER A 120 11.28 24.24 -0.90
C SER A 120 10.75 24.82 -2.22
N SER A 121 11.57 25.59 -2.95
CA SER A 121 11.13 26.40 -4.08
C SER A 121 11.04 25.65 -5.41
N SER A 122 11.68 24.49 -5.57
CA SER A 122 11.52 23.63 -6.75
C SER A 122 10.64 22.42 -6.43
N LYS A 123 9.68 22.13 -7.32
CA LYS A 123 8.90 20.89 -7.21
C LYS A 123 9.85 19.71 -7.45
N MET A 124 10.30 19.05 -6.39
CA MET A 124 11.22 17.94 -6.51
C MET A 124 10.58 16.68 -7.11
N MET A 125 9.24 16.56 -7.10
CA MET A 125 8.51 15.33 -7.42
C MET A 125 7.17 15.63 -8.15
N PRO A 126 6.68 14.70 -9.00
CA PRO A 126 5.35 14.78 -9.62
C PRO A 126 4.20 14.80 -8.59
N ASP A 127 2.99 15.14 -9.02
CA ASP A 127 1.81 15.04 -8.13
C ASP A 127 1.43 13.57 -7.93
N ARG A 128 0.84 13.25 -6.77
CA ARG A 128 0.48 11.89 -6.38
C ARG A 128 -0.42 11.20 -7.40
N LYS A 129 -1.32 11.96 -8.04
CA LYS A 129 -2.33 11.43 -8.98
C LYS A 129 -1.80 11.18 -10.39
N GLU A 130 -0.56 11.58 -10.69
CA GLU A 130 -0.02 11.60 -12.04
C GLU A 130 0.83 10.34 -12.33
N ARG A 131 0.17 9.18 -12.49
CA ARG A 131 0.85 7.89 -12.69
C ARG A 131 1.92 7.93 -13.80
N ASP A 132 1.59 8.43 -14.97
CA ASP A 132 2.51 8.41 -16.11
C ASP A 132 3.72 9.33 -15.90
N LEU A 133 3.53 10.45 -15.18
CA LEU A 133 4.61 11.35 -14.82
C LEU A 133 5.53 10.72 -13.76
N TRP A 134 4.99 9.89 -12.87
CA TRP A 134 5.79 9.07 -11.95
C TRP A 134 6.64 8.03 -12.68
N TRP A 135 6.10 7.35 -13.68
CA TRP A 135 6.90 6.45 -14.51
C TRP A 135 8.04 7.19 -15.19
N ALA A 136 7.73 8.35 -15.81
CA ALA A 136 8.74 9.17 -16.46
C ALA A 136 9.83 9.66 -15.49
N PHE A 137 9.42 10.04 -14.28
CA PHE A 137 10.32 10.46 -13.20
C PHE A 137 11.29 9.34 -12.79
N PHE A 138 10.80 8.11 -12.60
CA PHE A 138 11.64 6.96 -12.23
C PHE A 138 12.57 6.53 -13.37
N ALA A 139 12.08 6.59 -14.61
CA ALA A 139 12.88 6.33 -15.81
C ALA A 139 13.98 7.36 -16.05
N GLY A 140 14.04 8.45 -15.27
CA GLY A 140 15.08 9.48 -15.40
C GLY A 140 14.85 10.44 -16.56
N ARG A 141 13.62 10.55 -17.06
CA ARG A 141 13.26 11.53 -18.09
C ARG A 141 13.46 12.96 -17.57
N PRO A 142 13.79 13.92 -18.45
CA PRO A 142 14.04 15.30 -18.05
C PRO A 142 12.83 15.96 -17.38
N GLU A 143 13.07 16.98 -16.56
CA GLU A 143 12.01 17.71 -15.83
C GLU A 143 10.91 18.26 -16.73
N SER A 144 11.24 18.62 -17.98
CA SER A 144 10.26 19.07 -18.96
C SER A 144 9.18 18.03 -19.29
N GLU A 145 9.51 16.73 -19.18
CA GLU A 145 8.58 15.64 -19.51
C GLU A 145 7.68 15.27 -18.33
N TRP A 146 8.23 15.17 -17.12
CA TRP A 146 7.45 14.79 -15.95
C TRP A 146 6.83 15.98 -15.18
N ASN A 147 7.31 17.21 -15.40
CA ASN A 147 6.72 18.44 -14.86
C ASN A 147 6.46 19.42 -16.01
N PRO A 148 5.53 19.07 -16.95
CA PRO A 148 5.23 19.95 -18.05
C PRO A 148 4.78 21.31 -17.51
N PRO A 149 5.28 22.43 -18.05
CA PRO A 149 4.90 23.76 -17.59
C PRO A 149 3.38 23.84 -17.67
N LYS A 150 2.74 24.10 -16.52
CA LYS A 150 1.29 24.20 -16.42
C LYS A 150 0.83 25.16 -17.52
N LYS A 151 0.15 24.63 -18.54
CA LYS A 151 -0.39 25.45 -19.64
C LYS A 151 -1.09 26.64 -18.98
N PRO A 152 -0.81 27.89 -19.40
CA PRO A 152 -1.37 29.06 -18.74
C PRO A 152 -2.87 28.84 -18.64
N LYS A 153 -3.37 28.76 -17.39
CA LYS A 153 -4.78 28.47 -17.13
C LYS A 153 -5.57 29.48 -17.96
N GLN A 154 -6.23 29.01 -19.01
CA GLN A 154 -7.14 29.85 -19.79
C GLN A 154 -8.06 30.54 -18.77
N PRO A 155 -8.16 31.89 -18.79
CA PRO A 155 -8.88 32.62 -17.78
C PRO A 155 -10.27 31.99 -17.68
N LYS A 156 -10.58 31.43 -16.50
CA LYS A 156 -11.90 30.81 -16.28
C LYS A 156 -12.91 31.89 -16.67
N PRO A 157 -13.82 31.64 -17.63
CA PRO A 157 -14.79 32.65 -18.04
C PRO A 157 -15.47 33.16 -16.78
N THR A 158 -15.40 34.47 -16.57
CA THR A 158 -15.94 35.07 -15.36
C THR A 158 -17.40 34.66 -15.23
N ARG A 159 -17.90 34.51 -14.00
CA ARG A 159 -19.30 34.13 -13.71
C ARG A 159 -20.32 34.96 -14.52
N TRP A 160 -19.93 36.19 -14.89
CA TRP A 160 -20.70 37.09 -15.76
C TRP A 160 -20.78 36.61 -17.23
N GLN A 161 -19.67 36.15 -17.82
CA GLN A 161 -19.65 35.56 -19.17
C GLN A 161 -20.44 34.24 -19.22
N GLN A 162 -20.37 33.41 -18.17
CA GLN A 162 -21.21 32.21 -18.07
C GLN A 162 -22.71 32.53 -17.99
N ARG A 163 -23.09 33.62 -17.30
CA ARG A 163 -24.49 34.04 -17.21
C ARG A 163 -25.03 34.59 -18.53
N ASN A 164 -24.21 35.27 -19.33
CA ASN A 164 -24.63 35.76 -20.64
C ASN A 164 -24.74 34.64 -21.69
N MET A 165 -23.87 33.63 -21.66
CA MET A 165 -24.01 32.49 -22.57
C MET A 165 -25.26 31.64 -22.27
N LYS A 166 -25.67 31.54 -21.01
CA LYS A 166 -26.92 30.84 -20.64
C LYS A 166 -28.19 31.61 -21.04
N LYS A 167 -28.09 32.89 -21.41
CA LYS A 167 -29.23 33.72 -21.84
C LYS A 167 -29.47 33.70 -23.36
N GLY A 168 -28.57 33.09 -24.15
CA GLY A 168 -28.67 33.05 -25.61
C GLY A 168 -29.31 31.80 -26.22
N LEU A 169 -29.55 30.75 -25.41
CA LEU A 169 -30.08 29.46 -25.89
C LEU A 169 -31.47 29.10 -25.34
N ALA A 170 -32.24 30.10 -24.91
CA ALA A 170 -33.66 29.94 -24.58
C ALA A 170 -34.53 30.48 -25.74
N VAL A 171 -34.32 29.94 -26.94
CA VAL A 171 -35.28 30.05 -28.04
C VAL A 171 -35.68 28.63 -28.41
N ARG A 172 -36.82 28.22 -27.84
CA ARG A 172 -37.88 27.44 -28.48
C ARG A 172 -37.49 26.08 -29.07
N GLU A 173 -37.74 25.03 -28.29
CA GLU A 173 -38.50 23.88 -28.77
C GLU A 173 -39.24 23.25 -27.58
N GLU A 174 -40.57 23.39 -27.58
CA GLU A 174 -41.46 22.57 -26.76
C GLU A 174 -41.47 21.16 -27.36
N ALA A 175 -41.04 20.17 -26.58
CA ALA A 175 -41.30 18.77 -26.86
C ALA A 175 -41.91 18.14 -25.59
N PRO A 176 -42.93 17.29 -25.74
CA PRO A 176 -43.72 16.81 -24.61
C PRO A 176 -43.01 15.73 -23.80
N GLU A 177 -43.45 15.68 -22.55
CA GLU A 177 -43.09 14.80 -21.45
C GLU A 177 -43.08 13.31 -21.83
N ASP A 178 -42.03 12.60 -21.41
CA ASP A 178 -42.12 11.34 -20.66
C ASP A 178 -40.73 10.71 -20.60
N THR A 179 -39.98 10.97 -19.53
CA THR A 179 -38.89 10.06 -19.14
C THR A 179 -38.67 10.13 -17.64
N VAL A 180 -39.26 9.13 -16.98
CA VAL A 180 -38.95 8.71 -15.61
C VAL A 180 -37.45 8.41 -15.53
N LEU A 181 -36.73 9.11 -14.66
CA LEU A 181 -35.39 8.71 -14.26
C LEU A 181 -35.17 8.84 -12.75
N PRO A 182 -34.28 8.00 -12.20
CA PRO A 182 -34.35 7.47 -10.85
C PRO A 182 -33.52 8.30 -9.89
N TYR A 183 -33.87 8.17 -8.62
CA TYR A 183 -33.20 8.72 -7.46
C TYR A 183 -31.78 8.12 -7.37
N ASP A 184 -30.74 8.96 -7.48
CA ASP A 184 -29.39 8.60 -7.06
C ASP A 184 -28.91 9.60 -6.00
N VAL A 185 -28.66 9.05 -4.82
CA VAL A 185 -28.29 9.75 -3.60
C VAL A 185 -26.77 9.76 -3.54
N SER A 186 -26.17 10.94 -3.65
CA SER A 186 -24.75 11.11 -3.34
C SER A 186 -24.61 12.01 -2.13
N ASP A 187 -24.19 11.36 -1.05
CA ASP A 187 -23.71 11.91 0.21
C ASP A 187 -22.59 12.94 0.00
N ALA A 188 -22.75 14.10 0.63
CA ALA A 188 -21.71 15.11 0.76
C ALA A 188 -21.24 15.14 2.22
N ALA A 189 -20.19 14.37 2.53
CA ALA A 189 -19.46 14.49 3.79
C ALA A 189 -18.43 15.63 3.68
N SER A 190 -18.69 16.67 4.47
CA SER A 190 -17.87 17.87 4.64
C SER A 190 -16.76 17.61 5.66
N GLU A 191 -15.49 17.62 5.23
CA GLU A 191 -14.33 17.70 6.12
C GLU A 191 -14.10 19.16 6.55
N SER A 192 -14.19 19.44 7.86
CA SER A 192 -13.67 20.68 8.45
C SER A 192 -12.54 20.36 9.44
N SER A 193 -11.30 20.59 9.00
CA SER A 193 -10.10 20.50 9.84
C SER A 193 -9.94 21.76 10.68
N GLY A 194 -10.10 21.64 12.00
CA GLY A 194 -9.72 22.66 12.97
C GLY A 194 -8.23 22.55 13.31
N ALA A 195 -7.44 23.53 12.86
CA ALA A 195 -6.05 23.70 13.24
C ALA A 195 -5.96 24.34 14.64
N LEU A 196 -5.24 23.71 15.56
CA LEU A 196 -4.78 24.36 16.80
C LEU A 196 -3.26 24.34 16.87
N THR A 197 -2.73 25.55 16.86
CA THR A 197 -1.33 25.95 16.98
C THR A 197 -1.01 26.16 18.45
N LEU A 198 -0.03 25.46 19.04
CA LEU A 198 0.58 25.86 20.31
C LEU A 198 2.10 25.60 20.34
N THR A 199 2.81 26.70 20.11
CA THR A 199 3.99 27.25 20.80
C THR A 199 4.96 26.35 21.59
N ALA A 200 6.24 26.59 21.29
CA ALA A 200 7.47 26.02 21.84
C ALA A 200 7.82 26.42 23.28
N ALA A 201 8.73 25.66 23.90
CA ALA A 201 9.70 26.13 24.88
C ALA A 201 11.04 25.36 24.71
N PRO A 202 12.22 26.03 24.77
CA PRO A 202 13.52 25.40 24.57
C PRO A 202 14.19 25.08 25.92
N SER A 203 14.87 23.93 25.98
CA SER A 203 15.79 23.62 27.08
C SER A 203 17.16 23.23 26.52
N THR A 204 18.04 24.22 26.58
CA THR A 204 19.51 24.12 26.62
C THR A 204 19.98 23.11 27.67
N ILE A 205 20.95 22.26 27.30
CA ILE A 205 22.18 21.96 28.07
C ILE A 205 23.21 21.45 27.07
N SER A 206 24.34 22.16 27.03
CA SER A 206 25.53 21.85 26.25
C SER A 206 26.58 21.31 27.22
N THR A 207 27.11 20.12 26.94
CA THR A 207 28.26 19.58 27.68
C THR A 207 29.21 18.96 26.66
N GLY A 208 30.31 19.68 26.41
CA GLY A 208 31.33 19.30 25.43
C GLY A 208 32.22 18.17 25.92
N LEU A 209 32.78 17.43 24.96
CA LEU A 209 33.93 16.55 25.15
C LEU A 209 34.82 16.56 23.89
N PRO A 210 36.12 16.20 24.05
CA PRO A 210 37.20 16.81 23.31
C PRO A 210 37.59 16.09 22.02
N LEU A 211 38.17 16.90 21.16
CA LEU A 211 38.85 16.60 19.91
C LEU A 211 40.02 15.62 20.12
N VAL A 212 40.02 14.50 19.39
CA VAL A 212 41.21 13.66 19.16
C VAL A 212 41.50 13.63 17.67
N SER A 213 42.60 14.28 17.30
CA SER A 213 43.21 14.27 15.98
C SER A 213 44.03 13.00 15.76
N ALA A 214 43.91 12.37 14.59
CA ALA A 214 44.92 11.48 13.99
C ALA A 214 44.62 11.31 12.47
N PRO A 215 45.54 10.79 11.64
CA PRO A 215 46.25 11.59 10.65
C PRO A 215 45.88 11.30 9.19
N ALA A 216 46.25 12.26 8.34
CA ALA A 216 46.12 12.24 6.90
C ALA A 216 46.97 11.14 6.24
N HIS A 217 46.35 10.38 5.34
CA HIS A 217 47.03 9.71 4.24
C HIS A 217 46.45 10.24 2.93
N GLY A 218 47.31 10.92 2.17
CA GLY A 218 46.99 11.49 0.88
C GLY A 218 46.87 10.41 -0.20
N THR A 219 45.99 10.68 -1.17
CA THR A 219 46.12 10.15 -2.52
C THR A 219 45.58 11.20 -3.47
N SER A 220 46.52 11.88 -4.11
CA SER A 220 46.29 12.90 -5.14
C SER A 220 45.79 12.21 -6.40
N TYR A 221 44.57 12.52 -6.84
CA TYR A 221 44.12 12.24 -8.21
C TYR A 221 44.07 13.56 -8.98
N THR A 222 45.08 13.71 -9.83
CA THR A 222 45.17 14.73 -10.88
C THR A 222 43.95 14.62 -11.80
N THR A 223 43.05 15.60 -11.72
CA THR A 223 41.97 15.79 -12.70
C THR A 223 42.52 16.66 -13.83
N GLN A 224 42.89 16.04 -14.96
CA GLN A 224 43.16 16.77 -16.20
C GLN A 224 41.84 17.18 -16.84
N ALA A 225 41.67 18.47 -17.05
CA ALA A 225 40.58 19.05 -17.83
C ALA A 225 40.80 18.77 -19.33
N PRO A 226 39.75 18.46 -20.11
CA PRO A 226 39.87 18.37 -21.56
C PRO A 226 39.96 19.76 -22.20
N PRO A 227 40.72 19.91 -23.30
CA PRO A 227 40.91 21.19 -23.97
C PRO A 227 39.66 21.63 -24.74
N TYR A 228 39.31 22.90 -24.57
CA TYR A 228 38.32 23.62 -25.38
C TYR A 228 38.77 23.68 -26.85
N ALA A 229 38.00 23.05 -27.74
CA ALA A 229 38.10 23.26 -29.18
C ALA A 229 36.97 24.20 -29.61
N THR A 230 37.31 25.48 -29.80
CA THR A 230 36.46 26.49 -30.42
C THR A 230 36.50 26.30 -31.93
N GLY A 231 35.50 25.62 -32.49
CA GLY A 231 35.30 25.47 -33.93
C GLY A 231 33.87 25.85 -34.31
N ALA A 232 33.70 27.06 -34.84
CA ALA A 232 32.46 27.48 -35.47
C ALA A 232 32.35 26.82 -36.86
N GLY A 233 31.33 25.98 -37.04
CA GLY A 233 30.98 25.32 -38.30
C GLY A 233 29.48 24.96 -38.32
N PRO A 234 28.86 24.87 -39.51
CA PRO A 234 27.49 25.34 -39.74
C PRO A 234 26.39 24.27 -39.59
N LEU A 235 25.18 24.76 -39.29
CA LEU A 235 23.84 24.19 -39.52
C LEU A 235 23.75 22.65 -39.45
N ALA A 236 23.53 22.15 -38.23
CA ALA A 236 23.21 20.76 -37.94
C ALA A 236 21.81 20.41 -38.47
N GLU A 237 21.75 19.41 -39.33
CA GLU A 237 20.57 18.58 -39.54
C GLU A 237 20.24 17.85 -38.22
N ASP A 238 18.95 17.66 -37.94
CA ASP A 238 18.39 16.97 -36.77
C ASP A 238 18.88 15.51 -36.69
N VAL A 239 20.08 15.29 -36.15
CA VAL A 239 20.52 13.98 -35.71
C VAL A 239 19.92 13.75 -34.33
N GLU A 240 18.83 12.98 -34.27
CA GLU A 240 18.30 12.40 -33.02
C GLU A 240 19.37 11.50 -32.40
N ILE A 241 20.27 12.08 -31.60
CA ILE A 241 21.17 11.31 -30.73
C ILE A 241 20.26 10.53 -29.79
N PRO A 242 20.33 9.19 -29.73
CA PRO A 242 19.58 8.41 -28.75
C PRO A 242 19.98 8.87 -27.35
N LEU A 243 19.12 9.68 -26.73
CA LEU A 243 19.30 10.11 -25.36
C LEU A 243 19.07 8.90 -24.47
N VAL A 244 20.17 8.26 -24.06
CA VAL A 244 20.14 7.22 -23.03
C VAL A 244 19.84 7.92 -21.71
N TYR A 245 18.58 7.86 -21.27
CA TYR A 245 18.18 8.40 -19.98
C TYR A 245 18.68 7.49 -18.86
N LEU A 246 19.38 8.07 -17.88
CA LEU A 246 19.86 7.33 -16.71
C LEU A 246 18.72 7.24 -15.68
N PRO A 247 18.29 6.02 -15.26
CA PRO A 247 17.24 5.87 -14.26
C PRO A 247 17.55 6.63 -12.98
N ARG A 248 16.53 7.26 -12.38
CA ARG A 248 16.71 8.04 -11.16
C ARG A 248 16.75 7.11 -9.95
N GLU A 249 17.72 7.27 -9.06
CA GLU A 249 17.85 6.44 -7.86
C GLU A 249 17.05 6.98 -6.65
N PRO A 250 16.56 6.12 -5.74
CA PRO A 250 15.88 6.51 -4.51
C PRO A 250 16.89 7.12 -3.51
N THR A 251 17.13 8.42 -3.62
CA THR A 251 18.03 9.13 -2.69
C THR A 251 17.34 9.42 -1.36
N PRO A 252 18.08 9.44 -0.23
CA PRO A 252 17.52 9.80 1.07
C PRO A 252 16.78 11.14 1.08
N GLY A 253 17.29 12.13 0.32
CA GLY A 253 16.63 13.44 0.20
C GLY A 253 15.27 13.37 -0.48
N LEU A 254 15.07 12.47 -1.46
CA LEU A 254 13.75 12.24 -2.06
C LEU A 254 12.83 11.48 -1.09
N LEU A 255 13.35 10.44 -0.43
CA LEU A 255 12.57 9.61 0.49
C LEU A 255 12.05 10.39 1.72
N GLN A 256 12.75 11.45 2.14
CA GLN A 256 12.29 12.35 3.20
C GLN A 256 10.97 13.04 2.89
N HIS A 257 10.63 13.23 1.62
CA HIS A 257 9.39 13.88 1.18
C HIS A 257 8.25 12.88 0.93
N ILE A 258 8.52 11.58 1.07
CA ILE A 258 7.55 10.50 0.87
C ILE A 258 7.08 10.05 2.25
N ASP A 259 5.82 10.32 2.59
CA ASP A 259 5.17 9.80 3.78
C ASP A 259 4.61 8.37 3.54
N HIS A 260 4.04 7.77 4.59
CA HIS A 260 3.43 6.44 4.53
C HIS A 260 2.37 6.30 3.43
N ARG A 261 1.44 7.26 3.36
CA ARG A 261 0.33 7.25 2.40
C ARG A 261 0.83 7.42 0.97
N TYR A 262 1.87 8.23 0.79
CA TYR A 262 2.53 8.45 -0.48
C TYR A 262 3.30 7.21 -0.94
N ALA A 263 4.02 6.57 -0.02
CA ALA A 263 4.75 5.33 -0.31
C ALA A 263 3.81 4.23 -0.79
N LEU A 264 2.70 4.00 -0.09
CA LEU A 264 1.66 3.04 -0.50
C LEU A 264 1.06 3.38 -1.87
N HIS A 265 0.80 4.66 -2.11
CA HIS A 265 0.27 5.11 -3.40
C HIS A 265 1.25 4.86 -4.55
N LEU A 266 2.54 5.02 -4.34
CA LEU A 266 3.57 4.68 -5.34
C LEU A 266 3.72 3.17 -5.51
N LEU A 267 3.65 2.40 -4.42
CA LEU A 267 3.66 0.93 -4.47
C LEU A 267 2.44 0.38 -5.24
N MET A 268 1.28 1.04 -5.12
CA MET A 268 0.09 0.74 -5.94
C MET A 268 0.39 0.90 -7.43
N TYR A 269 1.11 1.95 -7.83
CA TYR A 269 1.50 2.15 -9.23
C TYR A 269 2.48 1.07 -9.70
N PHE A 270 3.45 0.70 -8.88
CA PHE A 270 4.34 -0.42 -9.19
C PHE A 270 3.59 -1.73 -9.36
N GLY A 271 2.63 -2.04 -8.49
CA GLY A 271 1.76 -3.21 -8.66
C GLY A 271 1.06 -3.20 -10.02
N HIS A 272 0.39 -2.08 -10.35
CA HIS A 272 -0.27 -1.93 -11.64
C HIS A 272 0.66 -2.05 -12.85
N TRP A 273 1.86 -1.46 -12.80
CA TRP A 273 2.82 -1.55 -13.90
C TRP A 273 3.37 -2.97 -14.08
N ILE A 274 3.59 -3.69 -12.98
CA ILE A 274 3.99 -5.09 -13.02
C ILE A 274 2.88 -5.94 -13.64
N ASP A 275 1.64 -5.79 -13.17
CA ASP A 275 0.49 -6.54 -13.69
C ASP A 275 0.29 -6.27 -15.19
N ARG A 276 0.35 -4.98 -15.58
CA ARG A 276 0.26 -4.57 -16.99
C ARG A 276 1.39 -5.16 -17.84
N ARG A 277 2.62 -5.20 -17.32
CA ARG A 277 3.77 -5.82 -18.00
C ARG A 277 3.58 -7.33 -18.18
N LEU A 278 2.96 -8.00 -17.23
CA LEU A 278 2.64 -9.44 -17.31
C LEU A 278 1.52 -9.72 -18.32
N GLU A 279 0.53 -8.83 -18.44
CA GLU A 279 -0.59 -8.94 -19.39
C GLU A 279 -0.18 -8.60 -20.84
N GLU A 280 0.53 -7.49 -21.05
CA GLU A 280 0.83 -6.94 -22.37
C GLU A 280 2.15 -7.47 -22.96
N GLY A 281 2.98 -8.15 -22.17
CA GLY A 281 4.31 -8.63 -22.57
C GLY A 281 5.36 -7.51 -22.61
N SER A 282 6.52 -7.79 -23.23
CA SER A 282 7.68 -6.87 -23.24
C SER A 282 7.46 -5.72 -24.22
N LEU A 283 6.83 -4.65 -23.75
CA LEU A 283 6.88 -3.35 -24.43
C LEU A 283 8.04 -2.52 -23.84
N PRO A 284 8.77 -1.76 -24.68
CA PRO A 284 9.96 -1.01 -24.25
C PRO A 284 9.67 0.06 -23.17
N TYR A 285 8.41 0.44 -22.99
CA TYR A 285 7.97 1.41 -21.98
C TYR A 285 7.36 0.78 -20.73
N THR A 286 7.30 -0.55 -20.65
CA THR A 286 6.74 -1.29 -19.52
C THR A 286 7.78 -2.12 -18.78
N ASP A 287 9.03 -2.11 -19.24
CA ASP A 287 10.07 -2.96 -18.68
C ASP A 287 10.42 -2.52 -17.25
N ILE A 288 10.20 -3.45 -16.32
CA ILE A 288 10.52 -3.26 -14.90
C ILE A 288 12.01 -3.55 -14.71
N THR A 289 12.79 -2.48 -14.64
CA THR A 289 14.25 -2.49 -14.43
C THR A 289 14.67 -2.70 -12.96
N GLN A 290 15.95 -2.98 -12.70
CA GLN A 290 16.50 -3.04 -11.34
C GLN A 290 16.32 -1.74 -10.55
N SER A 291 16.37 -0.58 -11.21
CA SER A 291 16.14 0.71 -10.54
C SER A 291 14.75 0.76 -9.91
N HIS A 292 13.73 0.25 -10.61
CA HIS A 292 12.38 0.09 -10.05
C HIS A 292 12.36 -0.85 -8.84
N GLY A 293 13.12 -1.95 -8.87
CA GLY A 293 13.29 -2.83 -7.71
C GLY A 293 13.86 -2.09 -6.48
N ARG A 294 14.85 -1.22 -6.67
CA ARG A 294 15.41 -0.37 -5.60
C ARG A 294 14.39 0.65 -5.08
N TRP A 295 13.58 1.23 -5.97
CA TRP A 295 12.47 2.10 -5.57
C TRP A 295 11.45 1.36 -4.73
N ILE A 296 10.95 0.21 -5.18
CA ILE A 296 9.98 -0.60 -4.43
C ILE A 296 10.54 -0.95 -3.05
N PHE A 297 11.79 -1.44 -2.98
CA PHE A 297 12.46 -1.75 -1.72
C PHE A 297 12.56 -0.54 -0.78
N SER A 298 12.91 0.63 -1.33
CA SER A 298 13.04 1.87 -0.55
C SER A 298 11.68 2.43 -0.11
N LEU A 299 10.63 2.27 -0.92
CA LEU A 299 9.27 2.68 -0.59
C LEU A 299 8.68 1.78 0.50
N LEU A 300 8.93 0.47 0.45
CA LEU A 300 8.54 -0.46 1.52
C LEU A 300 9.15 -0.08 2.88
N SER A 301 10.32 0.58 2.89
CA SER A 301 10.92 1.04 4.15
C SER A 301 10.18 2.22 4.77
N ARG A 302 9.37 2.95 3.98
CA ARG A 302 8.54 4.10 4.39
C ARG A 302 7.10 3.71 4.74
N VAL A 303 6.69 2.47 4.49
CA VAL A 303 5.39 1.93 4.94
C VAL A 303 5.46 1.67 6.44
N ASP A 304 4.40 2.01 7.19
CA ASP A 304 4.34 1.85 8.65
C ASP A 304 4.07 0.39 9.05
N ASP A 305 4.26 0.08 10.34
CA ASP A 305 4.02 -1.27 10.87
C ASP A 305 2.52 -1.60 10.98
N TRP A 306 1.69 -0.57 11.13
CA TRP A 306 0.24 -0.68 11.21
C TRP A 306 -0.36 -0.34 9.85
N ILE A 307 -0.79 -1.37 9.13
CA ILE A 307 -1.45 -1.22 7.83
C ILE A 307 -2.88 -1.74 7.92
N SER A 308 -3.78 -1.10 7.17
CA SER A 308 -5.17 -1.52 7.02
C SER A 308 -5.29 -2.80 6.18
N GLY A 309 -6.50 -3.39 6.17
CA GLY A 309 -6.79 -4.56 5.34
C GLY A 309 -6.58 -4.29 3.83
N ASP A 310 -6.99 -3.11 3.37
CA ASP A 310 -6.84 -2.69 1.96
C ASP A 310 -5.37 -2.53 1.57
N GLU A 311 -4.57 -1.92 2.45
CA GLU A 311 -3.12 -1.76 2.23
C GLU A 311 -2.39 -3.10 2.27
N THR A 312 -2.82 -4.01 3.14
CA THR A 312 -2.32 -5.40 3.15
C THR A 312 -2.63 -6.10 1.83
N SER A 313 -3.87 -5.96 1.33
CA SER A 313 -4.28 -6.51 0.03
C SER A 313 -3.42 -5.96 -1.12
N LEU A 314 -3.15 -4.65 -1.12
CA LEU A 314 -2.27 -3.99 -2.09
C LEU A 314 -0.85 -4.58 -2.06
N LEU A 315 -0.23 -4.72 -0.88
CA LEU A 315 1.11 -5.30 -0.76
C LEU A 315 1.14 -6.77 -1.19
N ARG A 316 0.08 -7.54 -0.91
CA ARG A 316 -0.06 -8.93 -1.38
C ARG A 316 -0.14 -8.98 -2.91
N GLY A 317 -0.91 -8.08 -3.53
CA GLY A 317 -0.98 -7.94 -4.99
C GLY A 317 0.39 -7.66 -5.60
N LEU A 318 1.12 -6.70 -5.03
CA LEU A 318 2.49 -6.38 -5.45
C LEU A 318 3.44 -7.60 -5.32
N ALA A 319 3.38 -8.34 -4.21
CA ALA A 319 4.19 -9.53 -4.01
C ALA A 319 3.89 -10.62 -5.06
N ARG A 320 2.62 -10.86 -5.38
CA ARG A 320 2.21 -11.79 -6.44
C ARG A 320 2.65 -11.32 -7.83
N GLY A 321 2.59 -10.02 -8.11
CA GLY A 321 3.18 -9.45 -9.32
C GLY A 321 4.67 -9.75 -9.43
N CYS A 322 5.43 -9.60 -8.34
CA CYS A 322 6.85 -9.97 -8.31
C CYS A 322 7.08 -11.48 -8.54
N MET A 323 6.23 -12.36 -8.00
CA MET A 323 6.28 -13.80 -8.28
C MET A 323 5.99 -14.08 -9.76
N GLY A 324 5.03 -13.36 -10.35
CA GLY A 324 4.71 -13.42 -11.78
C GLY A 324 5.90 -13.04 -12.67
N LEU A 325 6.63 -11.97 -12.33
CA LEU A 325 7.84 -11.57 -13.04
C LEU A 325 8.94 -12.63 -12.98
N MET A 326 9.10 -13.29 -11.82
CA MET A 326 10.05 -14.39 -11.69
C MET A 326 9.64 -15.60 -12.52
N ALA A 327 8.35 -15.95 -12.50
CA ALA A 327 7.81 -17.01 -13.34
C ALA A 327 8.04 -16.73 -14.84
N GLU A 328 7.77 -15.50 -15.30
CA GLU A 328 8.07 -15.06 -16.68
C GLU A 328 9.58 -15.15 -16.98
N SER A 329 10.43 -14.68 -16.07
CA SER A 329 11.89 -14.73 -16.25
C SER A 329 12.42 -16.16 -16.34
N ARG A 330 11.81 -17.12 -15.63
CA ARG A 330 12.18 -18.55 -15.71
C ARG A 330 11.67 -19.22 -16.99
N ARG A 331 10.54 -18.76 -17.54
CA ARG A 331 10.00 -19.22 -18.83
C ARG A 331 10.82 -18.71 -20.02
N ARG A 332 11.43 -17.53 -19.90
CA ARG A 332 12.18 -16.92 -21.00
C ARG A 332 13.52 -17.67 -21.19
N PRO A 333 13.75 -18.34 -22.33
CA PRO A 333 15.03 -18.97 -22.59
C PRO A 333 16.11 -17.89 -22.64
N VAL A 334 17.20 -18.07 -21.88
CA VAL A 334 18.36 -17.18 -21.93
C VAL A 334 18.95 -17.31 -23.34
N PRO A 335 18.89 -16.26 -24.18
CA PRO A 335 19.52 -16.33 -25.49
C PRO A 335 21.03 -16.51 -25.28
N ALA A 336 21.62 -17.49 -25.98
CA ALA A 336 23.05 -17.82 -25.87
C ALA A 336 23.98 -16.62 -26.17
N ASP A 337 23.47 -15.63 -26.92
CA ASP A 337 24.12 -14.35 -27.23
C ASP A 337 23.61 -13.21 -26.33
N ALA A 338 23.50 -13.44 -25.02
CA ALA A 338 23.14 -12.38 -24.09
C ALA A 338 24.16 -11.21 -24.19
N PRO A 339 23.69 -9.96 -24.37
CA PRO A 339 24.57 -8.80 -24.47
C PRO A 339 25.46 -8.68 -23.23
N LYS A 340 26.71 -8.25 -23.45
CA LYS A 340 27.71 -8.13 -22.39
C LYS A 340 27.18 -7.23 -21.26
N PRO A 341 27.46 -7.57 -19.98
CA PRO A 341 27.09 -6.75 -18.84
C PRO A 341 27.71 -5.36 -19.00
N GLY A 342 26.89 -4.35 -19.27
CA GLY A 342 27.36 -2.97 -19.46
C GLY A 342 26.45 -2.05 -20.29
N ASP A 343 25.70 -2.57 -21.27
CA ASP A 343 25.01 -1.71 -22.26
C ASP A 343 23.47 -1.76 -22.24
N ALA A 344 22.85 -2.67 -21.48
CA ALA A 344 21.39 -2.78 -21.41
C ALA A 344 20.88 -2.49 -20.00
N THR A 345 19.79 -1.72 -19.91
CA THR A 345 19.05 -1.50 -18.66
C THR A 345 18.65 -2.84 -18.07
N GLU A 346 19.34 -3.28 -17.02
CA GLU A 346 19.12 -4.59 -16.41
C GLU A 346 17.67 -4.67 -15.91
N LEU A 347 16.93 -5.66 -16.44
CA LEU A 347 15.60 -6.02 -15.95
C LEU A 347 15.67 -6.37 -14.46
N ILE A 348 14.55 -6.29 -13.75
CA ILE A 348 14.51 -6.62 -12.33
C ILE A 348 14.93 -8.07 -12.10
N ASP A 349 16.03 -8.25 -11.38
CA ASP A 349 16.54 -9.57 -11.02
C ASP A 349 15.58 -10.32 -10.09
N GLU A 350 15.60 -11.65 -10.18
CA GLU A 350 14.91 -12.56 -9.27
C GLU A 350 15.26 -12.28 -7.79
N ARG A 351 16.52 -11.91 -7.51
CA ARG A 351 16.98 -11.55 -6.15
C ARG A 351 16.23 -10.34 -5.59
N SER A 352 15.95 -9.36 -6.43
CA SER A 352 15.20 -8.15 -6.04
C SER A 352 13.76 -8.49 -5.72
N CYS A 353 13.12 -9.33 -6.54
CA CYS A 353 11.78 -9.85 -6.27
C CYS A 353 11.73 -10.61 -4.94
N TRP A 354 12.69 -11.49 -4.67
CA TRP A 354 12.76 -12.19 -3.38
C TRP A 354 12.94 -11.26 -2.19
N MET A 355 13.74 -10.20 -2.30
CA MET A 355 13.87 -9.19 -1.25
C MET A 355 12.52 -8.49 -0.97
N ILE A 356 11.79 -8.12 -2.02
CA ILE A 356 10.47 -7.48 -1.93
C ILE A 356 9.46 -8.42 -1.26
N ILE A 357 9.34 -9.66 -1.76
CA ILE A 357 8.44 -10.68 -1.21
C ILE A 357 8.77 -10.93 0.27
N THR A 358 10.04 -11.15 0.59
CA THR A 358 10.47 -11.42 1.98
C THR A 358 10.17 -10.24 2.90
N ALA A 359 10.37 -9.00 2.44
CA ALA A 359 10.02 -7.82 3.23
C ALA A 359 8.52 -7.79 3.53
N ILE A 360 7.68 -8.09 2.53
CA ILE A 360 6.21 -8.08 2.67
C ILE A 360 5.74 -9.20 3.62
N THR A 361 6.22 -10.42 3.42
CA THR A 361 5.82 -11.57 4.25
C THR A 361 6.29 -11.46 5.69
N GLY A 362 7.53 -11.02 5.90
CA GLY A 362 8.16 -11.04 7.23
C GLY A 362 7.90 -9.82 8.10
N LEU A 363 7.54 -8.66 7.54
CA LEU A 363 7.17 -7.49 8.34
C LEU A 363 5.70 -7.46 8.73
N TRP A 364 4.80 -7.81 7.81
CA TRP A 364 3.36 -7.72 8.01
C TRP A 364 2.67 -9.10 8.14
N GLY A 365 3.45 -10.13 8.45
CA GLY A 365 2.94 -11.46 8.84
C GLY A 365 2.22 -12.24 7.74
N GLN A 366 2.47 -11.94 6.47
CA GLN A 366 1.82 -12.59 5.32
C GLN A 366 2.54 -13.91 4.97
N THR A 367 2.50 -14.90 5.86
CA THR A 367 3.24 -16.17 5.70
C THR A 367 2.65 -17.11 4.66
N ASP A 368 1.37 -16.96 4.33
CA ASP A 368 0.68 -17.74 3.30
C ASP A 368 1.24 -17.51 1.90
N LEU A 369 1.81 -16.31 1.64
CA LEU A 369 2.46 -15.98 0.36
C LEU A 369 3.65 -16.88 0.02
N TRP A 370 4.25 -17.58 0.99
CA TRP A 370 5.28 -18.58 0.71
C TRP A 370 4.72 -19.78 -0.04
N ALA A 371 3.52 -20.24 0.33
CA ALA A 371 2.84 -21.34 -0.36
C ALA A 371 2.40 -20.92 -1.76
N ASP A 372 1.92 -19.67 -1.94
CA ASP A 372 1.61 -19.10 -3.26
C ASP A 372 2.86 -19.11 -4.16
N ALA A 373 4.01 -18.68 -3.64
CA ALA A 373 5.26 -18.66 -4.39
C ALA A 373 5.73 -20.06 -4.80
N GLU A 374 5.66 -21.04 -3.88
CA GLU A 374 5.98 -22.44 -4.18
C GLU A 374 5.07 -23.00 -5.27
N SER A 375 3.77 -22.76 -5.16
CA SER A 375 2.77 -23.22 -6.13
C SER A 375 3.02 -22.62 -7.52
N MET A 376 3.19 -21.30 -7.60
CA MET A 376 3.43 -20.60 -8.87
C MET A 376 4.73 -21.05 -9.53
N LEU A 377 5.84 -21.13 -8.79
CA LEU A 377 7.14 -21.46 -9.38
C LEU A 377 7.27 -22.94 -9.72
N SER A 378 6.67 -23.84 -8.92
CA SER A 378 6.65 -25.28 -9.23
C SER A 378 5.88 -25.56 -10.52
N SER A 379 4.79 -24.81 -10.78
CA SER A 379 4.03 -24.96 -12.02
C SER A 379 4.87 -24.67 -13.27
N VAL A 380 5.75 -23.66 -13.20
CA VAL A 380 6.65 -23.28 -14.30
C VAL A 380 7.73 -24.33 -14.53
N GLU A 381 8.28 -24.91 -13.47
CA GLU A 381 9.30 -25.96 -13.59
C GLU A 381 8.75 -27.25 -14.21
N LEU A 382 7.49 -27.59 -13.94
CA LEU A 382 6.81 -28.72 -14.56
C LEU A 382 6.56 -28.46 -16.05
N GLU A 383 6.06 -27.28 -16.40
CA GLU A 383 5.80 -26.86 -17.79
C GLU A 383 7.11 -26.85 -18.62
N GLY A 384 8.22 -26.40 -18.04
CA GLY A 384 9.53 -26.40 -18.72
C GLY A 384 10.17 -27.79 -18.88
N ARG A 385 9.67 -28.82 -18.18
CA ARG A 385 10.19 -30.19 -18.23
C ARG A 385 9.42 -31.12 -19.17
N GLU A 386 8.25 -30.73 -19.69
CA GLU A 386 7.59 -31.54 -20.70
C GLU A 386 8.48 -31.61 -21.95
N PRO A 387 9.06 -32.78 -22.28
CA PRO A 387 9.89 -32.90 -23.46
C PRO A 387 9.00 -32.63 -24.66
N ALA A 388 9.44 -31.75 -25.56
CA ALA A 388 8.80 -31.56 -26.86
C ALA A 388 8.70 -32.93 -27.54
N VAL A 389 7.54 -33.57 -27.43
CA VAL A 389 7.23 -34.82 -28.11
C VAL A 389 7.08 -34.44 -29.57
N VAL A 390 8.17 -34.66 -30.32
CA VAL A 390 8.27 -34.49 -31.77
C VAL A 390 7.48 -35.57 -32.48
#